data_AF-A0A0F8W2T8-F1
#
_entry.id   AF-A0A0F8W2T8-F1
#
_cell.length_a   1.000
_cell.length_b   1.000
_cell.length_c   1.000
_cell.angle_alpha   90.00
_cell.angle_beta   90.00
_cell.angle_gamma   90.00
#
_symmetry.space_group_name_H-M   'P 1'
#
loop_
_entity.id
_entity.type
_entity.pdbx_description
1 polymer ?
#
loop_
_entity_poly.entity_id
_entity_poly.type
_entity_poly.pdbx_seq_one_letter_code
_entity_poly.pdbx_strand_id
1 'polypeptide(L)'
;AMACLKLDYELYEDINRDYFSIEMQVIPILIEMSYKGLLVDQERRQSVEDSLAEQAEYYRNLCEEMGFNPGSPQQVAYILAARGAYNVFTRLPFTRNKYGRKTGNLSTSVETLRKMEDPIVPVILEYRTYTKLLSTYIRPWAHEDRAYCLAPKTKVLKSDLTWVPINSLMVGDELIGVSKHKNGKWCQVGSTVEGTNTIIDESYRIITDKGTVISNGEHPWLCVGTANYWYGRGGKWVLTKDLKPTDKIKYFGGVWHEDVTYDGGYLAGILDGEGWVSRAEVGISQKDETVYQRITDLIECGLNLMITASIQGCKKSAINN
;
A
#
# COMPACT_ATOMS: atom_id res chain seq x y z
N ALA A 1 3.26 19.69 29.29
CA ALA A 1 4.59 20.18 29.73
C ALA A 1 4.77 20.13 31.26
N MET A 2 3.88 20.75 32.08
CA MET A 2 4.05 20.79 33.54
C MET A 2 4.09 19.42 34.25
N ALA A 3 3.40 18.40 33.74
CA ALA A 3 3.38 17.07 34.36
C ALA A 3 4.72 16.32 34.24
N CYS A 4 5.39 16.42 33.08
CA CYS A 4 6.72 15.81 32.88
C CYS A 4 7.77 16.47 33.76
N LEU A 5 7.71 17.80 33.91
CA LEU A 5 8.65 18.55 34.73
C LEU A 5 8.54 18.16 36.22
N LYS A 6 7.31 17.97 36.73
CA LYS A 6 7.07 17.59 38.12
C LYS A 6 7.57 16.17 38.44
N LEU A 7 7.37 15.23 37.52
CA LEU A 7 7.91 13.86 37.60
C LEU A 7 9.44 13.83 37.52
N ASP A 8 10.04 14.69 36.68
CA ASP A 8 11.49 14.79 36.54
C ASP A 8 12.13 15.23 37.87
N TYR A 9 11.57 16.23 38.57
CA TYR A 9 12.05 16.64 39.89
C TYR A 9 11.84 15.60 41.00
N GLU A 10 10.75 14.82 40.95
CA GLU A 10 10.47 13.78 41.96
C GLU A 10 11.34 12.52 41.80
N LEU A 11 11.73 12.15 40.57
CA LEU A 11 12.59 10.99 40.29
C LEU A 11 14.08 11.34 40.14
N TYR A 12 14.45 12.62 40.08
CA TYR A 12 15.82 13.07 39.80
C TYR A 12 16.87 12.55 40.80
N GLU A 13 16.48 12.35 42.07
CA GLU A 13 17.38 11.90 43.13
C GLU A 13 17.72 10.40 43.04
N ASP A 14 16.84 9.58 42.44
CA ASP A 14 17.02 8.13 42.29
C ASP A 14 17.69 7.73 40.96
N ILE A 15 17.92 8.69 40.05
CA ILE A 15 18.50 8.42 38.72
C ILE A 15 20.01 8.31 38.82
N ASN A 16 20.54 7.15 38.40
CA ASN A 16 21.96 6.96 38.20
C ASN A 16 22.45 7.84 37.02
N ARG A 17 23.18 8.92 37.35
CA ARG A 17 23.63 9.92 36.38
C ARG A 17 24.56 9.36 35.32
N ASP A 18 25.39 8.39 35.66
CA ASP A 18 26.34 7.80 34.70
C ASP A 18 25.57 6.99 33.66
N TYR A 19 24.58 6.20 34.10
CA TYR A 19 23.68 5.48 33.21
C TYR A 19 22.89 6.42 32.29
N PHE A 20 22.29 7.47 32.86
CA PHE A 20 21.51 8.45 32.11
C PHE A 20 22.36 9.20 31.06
N SER A 21 23.62 9.50 31.39
CA SER A 21 24.53 10.18 30.47
C SER A 21 24.86 9.33 29.23
N ILE A 22 24.98 8.01 29.39
CA ILE A 22 25.23 7.07 28.29
C ILE A 22 23.98 6.93 27.43
N GLU A 23 22.81 6.74 28.03
CA GLU A 23 21.55 6.64 27.29
C GLU A 23 21.28 7.90 26.46
N MET A 24 21.54 9.09 27.02
CA MET A 24 21.35 10.36 26.31
C MET A 24 22.26 10.50 25.07
N GLN A 25 23.43 9.87 25.08
CA GLN A 25 24.34 9.83 23.92
C GLN A 25 23.91 8.82 22.86
N VAL A 26 23.25 7.74 23.26
CA VAL A 26 22.81 6.66 22.36
C VAL A 26 21.49 7.02 21.65
N ILE A 27 20.59 7.76 22.31
CA ILE A 27 19.31 8.21 21.75
C ILE A 27 19.43 8.83 20.35
N PRO A 28 20.27 9.85 20.09
CA PRO A 28 20.36 10.45 18.76
C PRO A 28 20.83 9.46 17.68
N ILE A 29 21.70 8.50 18.03
CA ILE A 29 22.18 7.45 17.13
C ILE A 29 21.04 6.50 16.76
N LEU A 30 20.23 6.08 17.75
CA LEU A 30 19.07 5.22 17.52
C LEU A 30 18.01 5.90 16.66
N ILE A 31 17.82 7.21 16.85
CA ILE A 31 16.92 8.03 16.03
C ILE A 31 17.41 8.05 14.58
N GLU A 32 18.70 8.32 14.34
CA GLU A 32 19.28 8.35 13.00
C GLU A 32 19.18 6.98 12.29
N MET A 33 19.49 5.89 13.01
CA MET A 33 19.33 4.52 12.52
C MET A 33 17.88 4.19 12.17
N SER A 34 16.93 4.63 12.99
CA SER A 34 15.50 4.42 12.76
C SER A 34 15.00 5.17 11.52
N TYR A 35 15.47 6.40 11.30
CA TYR A 35 15.09 7.19 10.12
C TYR A 35 15.68 6.63 8.83
N LYS A 36 16.91 6.10 8.87
CA LYS A 36 17.56 5.51 7.70
C LYS A 36 16.89 4.22 7.23
N GLY A 37 16.33 3.44 8.17
CA GLY A 37 15.64 2.18 7.88
C GLY A 37 16.55 1.10 7.31
N LEU A 38 15.94 0.00 6.84
CA LEU A 38 16.63 -1.13 6.23
C LEU A 38 16.10 -1.35 4.81
N LEU A 39 17.00 -1.29 3.83
CA LEU A 39 16.65 -1.54 2.45
C LEU A 39 16.54 -3.06 2.21
N VAL A 40 15.33 -3.57 2.04
CA VAL A 40 15.10 -4.98 1.70
C VAL A 40 15.07 -5.16 0.18
N ASP A 41 15.83 -6.14 -0.31
CA ASP A 41 15.78 -6.60 -1.70
C ASP A 41 14.61 -7.57 -1.87
N GLN A 42 13.55 -7.11 -2.50
CA GLN A 42 12.31 -7.89 -2.65
C GLN A 42 12.45 -9.02 -3.66
N GLU A 43 13.27 -8.89 -4.69
CA GLU A 43 13.48 -9.96 -5.68
C GLU A 43 14.23 -11.12 -5.02
N ARG A 44 15.31 -10.81 -4.29
CA ARG A 44 16.05 -11.82 -3.53
C ARG A 44 15.15 -12.44 -2.45
N ARG A 45 14.38 -11.65 -1.71
CA ARG A 45 13.48 -12.14 -0.66
C ARG A 45 12.42 -13.09 -1.22
N GLN A 46 11.83 -12.79 -2.38
CA GLN A 46 10.89 -13.69 -3.05
C GLN A 46 11.55 -15.01 -3.45
N SER A 47 12.74 -14.97 -4.04
CA SER A 47 13.47 -16.20 -4.42
C SER A 47 13.76 -17.11 -3.22
N VAL A 48 14.04 -16.51 -2.05
CA VAL A 48 14.25 -17.22 -0.79
C VAL A 48 12.93 -17.75 -0.24
N GLU A 49 11.85 -16.96 -0.33
CA GLU A 49 10.51 -17.39 0.08
C GLU A 49 10.07 -18.64 -0.69
N ASP A 50 10.24 -18.64 -2.01
CA ASP A 50 9.86 -19.75 -2.88
C ASP A 50 10.66 -21.02 -2.53
N SER A 51 11.98 -20.89 -2.37
CA SER A 51 12.86 -22.00 -1.99
C SER A 51 12.51 -22.57 -0.60
N LEU A 52 12.26 -21.70 0.39
CA LEU A 52 11.88 -22.13 1.73
C LEU A 52 10.48 -22.77 1.75
N ALA A 53 9.55 -22.27 0.93
CA ALA A 53 8.20 -22.83 0.81
C ALA A 53 8.24 -24.25 0.24
N GLU A 54 9.02 -24.46 -0.82
CA GLU A 54 9.25 -25.78 -1.41
C GLU A 54 9.83 -26.77 -0.39
N GLN A 55 10.85 -26.37 0.36
CA GLN A 55 11.44 -27.22 1.41
C GLN A 55 10.44 -27.52 2.53
N ALA A 56 9.69 -26.53 3.02
CA ALA A 56 8.69 -26.75 4.06
C ALA A 56 7.57 -27.69 3.58
N GLU A 57 7.16 -27.60 2.31
CA GLU A 57 6.16 -28.48 1.72
C GLU A 57 6.70 -29.91 1.55
N TYR A 58 7.94 -30.08 1.12
CA TYR A 58 8.59 -31.39 1.05
C TYR A 58 8.57 -32.14 2.40
N TYR A 59 9.02 -31.50 3.48
CA TYR A 59 8.99 -32.11 4.81
C TYR A 59 7.58 -32.30 5.37
N ARG A 60 6.62 -31.44 4.98
CA ARG A 60 5.22 -31.61 5.33
C ARG A 60 4.65 -32.88 4.69
N ASN A 61 4.86 -33.06 3.39
CA ASN A 61 4.37 -34.21 2.64
C ASN A 61 4.92 -35.51 3.22
N LEU A 62 6.21 -35.55 3.58
CA LEU A 62 6.82 -36.70 4.25
C LEU A 62 6.14 -37.05 5.59
N CYS A 63 5.74 -36.04 6.37
CA CYS A 63 5.01 -36.24 7.62
C CYS A 63 3.56 -36.67 7.40
N GLU A 64 2.90 -36.15 6.35
CA GLU A 64 1.53 -36.51 5.99
C GLU A 64 1.44 -37.96 5.49
N GLU A 65 2.43 -38.45 4.75
CA GLU A 65 2.57 -39.87 4.39
C GLU A 65 2.67 -40.77 5.64
N MET A 66 3.31 -40.27 6.70
CA MET A 66 3.38 -40.93 8.00
C MET A 66 2.11 -40.75 8.86
N GLY A 67 1.10 -40.03 8.36
CA GLY A 67 -0.21 -39.89 8.98
C GLY A 67 -0.35 -38.75 9.99
N PHE A 68 0.48 -37.70 9.94
CA PHE A 68 0.31 -36.53 10.81
C PHE A 68 0.74 -35.19 10.25
N ASN A 69 0.17 -34.15 10.86
CA ASN A 69 0.54 -32.78 10.59
C ASN A 69 1.70 -32.33 11.51
N PRO A 70 2.89 -32.03 10.97
CA PRO A 70 4.05 -31.60 11.77
C PRO A 70 3.86 -30.19 12.36
N GLY A 71 2.87 -29.43 11.88
CA GLY A 71 2.43 -28.16 12.44
C GLY A 71 1.59 -28.29 13.72
N SER A 72 1.07 -29.47 14.04
CA SER A 72 0.30 -29.71 15.27
C SER A 72 1.16 -30.36 16.36
N PRO A 73 1.50 -29.63 17.44
CA PRO A 73 2.32 -30.18 18.53
C PRO A 73 1.70 -31.42 19.20
N GLN A 74 0.37 -31.50 19.24
CA GLN A 74 -0.35 -32.63 19.84
C GLN A 74 -0.23 -33.90 18.99
N GLN A 75 -0.38 -33.80 17.66
CA GLN A 75 -0.24 -34.94 16.76
C GLN A 75 1.20 -35.45 16.73
N VAL A 76 2.17 -34.54 16.69
CA VAL A 76 3.60 -34.86 16.81
C VAL A 76 3.89 -35.62 18.11
N ALA A 77 3.37 -35.13 19.24
CA ALA A 77 3.56 -35.80 20.52
C ALA A 77 2.91 -37.18 20.56
N TYR A 78 1.72 -37.34 19.98
CA TYR A 78 1.01 -38.62 19.92
C TYR A 78 1.79 -39.67 19.12
N ILE A 79 2.36 -39.31 17.98
CA ILE A 79 3.11 -40.26 17.15
C ILE A 79 4.46 -40.62 17.73
N LEU A 80 5.20 -39.65 18.26
CA LEU A 80 6.42 -39.93 19.01
C LEU A 80 6.11 -40.85 20.20
N ALA A 81 4.95 -40.66 20.83
CA ALA A 81 4.50 -41.51 21.91
C ALA A 81 4.15 -42.94 21.46
N ALA A 82 3.43 -43.08 20.35
CA ALA A 82 2.99 -44.35 19.78
C ALA A 82 4.17 -45.20 19.25
N ARG A 83 5.19 -44.54 18.68
CA ARG A 83 6.40 -45.20 18.15
C ARG A 83 7.37 -45.65 19.24
N GLY A 84 7.15 -45.23 20.49
CA GLY A 84 8.04 -45.59 21.59
C GLY A 84 9.38 -44.85 21.55
N ALA A 85 9.43 -43.64 20.97
CA ALA A 85 10.63 -42.83 20.76
C ALA A 85 11.24 -42.25 22.05
N TYR A 86 11.29 -43.03 23.12
CA TYR A 86 11.68 -42.59 24.45
C TYR A 86 12.97 -43.26 24.96
N ASN A 87 13.97 -43.47 24.10
CA ASN A 87 15.25 -44.08 24.48
C ASN A 87 15.88 -43.44 25.75
N VAL A 88 15.63 -42.13 25.94
CA VAL A 88 16.15 -41.32 27.04
C VAL A 88 15.11 -41.01 28.14
N PHE A 89 13.81 -41.20 27.88
CA PHE A 89 12.74 -40.81 28.81
C PHE A 89 11.79 -41.97 29.08
N THR A 90 11.28 -42.15 30.31
CA THR A 90 10.23 -43.19 30.52
C THR A 90 8.91 -42.81 29.86
N ARG A 91 8.62 -41.50 29.75
CA ARG A 91 7.50 -40.88 29.02
C ARG A 91 7.90 -39.47 28.58
N LEU A 92 7.28 -38.96 27.51
CA LEU A 92 7.44 -37.57 27.08
C LEU A 92 7.12 -36.59 28.23
N PRO A 93 7.99 -35.62 28.54
CA PRO A 93 7.75 -34.66 29.61
C PRO A 93 6.59 -33.72 29.25
N PHE A 94 5.83 -33.26 30.24
CA PHE A 94 4.80 -32.25 30.03
C PHE A 94 5.42 -30.88 29.78
N THR A 95 4.77 -30.09 28.91
CA THR A 95 5.03 -28.65 28.81
C THR A 95 4.82 -27.97 30.17
N ARG A 96 5.44 -26.81 30.36
CA ARG A 96 5.27 -25.99 31.57
C ARG A 96 4.79 -24.60 31.19
N ASN A 97 3.94 -24.01 32.04
CA ASN A 97 3.51 -22.62 31.89
C ASN A 97 4.55 -21.63 32.46
N LYS A 98 4.30 -20.32 32.31
CA LYS A 98 5.16 -19.23 32.82
C LYS A 98 5.45 -19.33 34.33
N TYR A 99 4.58 -19.96 35.11
CA TYR A 99 4.70 -20.17 36.55
C TYR A 99 5.28 -21.54 36.93
N GLY A 100 5.83 -22.28 35.96
CA GLY A 100 6.48 -23.58 36.18
C GLY A 100 5.54 -24.76 36.41
N ARG A 101 4.22 -24.58 36.28
CA ARG A 101 3.22 -25.66 36.45
C ARG A 101 3.12 -26.50 35.17
N LYS A 102 2.96 -27.82 35.33
CA LYS A 102 2.77 -28.75 34.22
C LYS A 102 1.47 -28.44 33.49
N THR A 103 1.54 -28.26 32.19
CA THR A 103 0.39 -28.20 31.30
C THR A 103 -0.02 -29.63 30.89
N GLY A 104 -1.31 -29.85 30.59
CA GLY A 104 -1.80 -31.16 30.14
C GLY A 104 -1.24 -31.63 28.79
N ASN A 105 -0.50 -30.77 28.09
CA ASN A 105 0.12 -31.07 26.79
C ASN A 105 1.55 -31.60 26.96
N LEU A 106 1.91 -32.61 26.17
CA LEU A 106 3.26 -33.16 26.07
C LEU A 106 4.22 -32.16 25.40
N SER A 107 5.45 -32.13 25.86
CA SER A 107 6.51 -31.25 25.36
C SER A 107 7.07 -31.78 24.06
N THR A 108 7.00 -30.94 23.03
CA THR A 108 7.69 -31.15 21.76
C THR A 108 8.73 -30.05 21.53
N SER A 109 9.32 -29.47 22.57
CA SER A 109 10.34 -28.41 22.39
C SER A 109 11.57 -28.93 21.63
N VAL A 110 12.28 -28.05 20.93
CA VAL A 110 13.50 -28.41 20.19
C VAL A 110 14.53 -29.11 21.09
N GLU A 111 14.68 -28.64 22.34
CA GLU A 111 15.55 -29.25 23.35
C GLU A 111 15.13 -30.67 23.75
N THR A 112 13.81 -30.92 23.82
CA THR A 112 13.28 -32.26 24.16
C THR A 112 13.48 -33.21 22.98
N LEU A 113 13.21 -32.73 21.76
CA LEU A 113 13.33 -33.49 20.52
C LEU A 113 14.79 -33.86 20.22
N ARG A 114 15.75 -32.94 20.37
CA ARG A 114 17.19 -33.23 20.13
C ARG A 114 17.77 -34.35 21.01
N LYS A 115 17.12 -34.68 22.12
CA LYS A 115 17.52 -35.77 23.03
C LYS A 115 16.99 -37.14 22.58
N MET A 116 16.21 -37.20 21.52
CA MET A 116 15.62 -38.43 20.98
C MET A 116 16.36 -38.85 19.71
N GLU A 117 16.46 -40.16 19.48
CA GLU A 117 17.19 -40.75 18.35
C GLU A 117 16.28 -41.25 17.22
N ASP A 118 14.96 -41.01 17.28
CA ASP A 118 14.02 -41.49 16.26
C ASP A 118 14.26 -40.77 14.91
N PRO A 119 14.28 -41.49 13.77
CA PRO A 119 14.48 -40.90 12.44
C PRO A 119 13.45 -39.84 12.04
N ILE A 120 12.27 -39.82 12.67
CA ILE A 120 11.23 -38.81 12.44
C ILE A 120 11.58 -37.45 13.05
N VAL A 121 12.45 -37.43 14.07
CA VAL A 121 12.76 -36.22 14.84
C VAL A 121 13.52 -35.19 13.98
N PRO A 122 14.58 -35.55 13.23
CA PRO A 122 15.22 -34.63 12.30
C PRO A 122 14.24 -34.02 11.29
N VAL A 123 13.34 -34.82 10.72
CA VAL A 123 12.32 -34.37 9.75
C VAL A 123 11.40 -33.30 10.37
N ILE A 124 10.93 -33.52 11.60
CA ILE A 124 10.09 -32.55 12.32
C ILE A 124 10.86 -31.27 12.65
N LEU A 125 12.14 -31.40 13.03
CA LEU A 125 12.99 -30.25 13.32
C LEU A 125 13.20 -29.39 12.07
N GLU A 126 13.51 -30.00 10.93
CA GLU A 126 13.65 -29.31 9.65
C GLU A 126 12.35 -28.64 9.22
N TYR A 127 11.21 -29.34 9.27
CA TYR A 127 9.92 -28.71 8.98
C TYR A 127 9.69 -27.43 9.81
N ARG A 128 10.02 -27.46 11.11
CA ARG A 128 9.84 -26.32 12.01
C ARG A 128 10.81 -25.19 11.73
N THR A 129 12.07 -25.48 11.37
CA THR A 129 13.05 -24.44 11.00
C THR A 129 12.59 -23.72 9.73
N TYR A 130 12.27 -24.46 8.66
CA TYR A 130 11.78 -23.89 7.40
C TYR A 130 10.48 -23.10 7.60
N THR A 131 9.52 -23.65 8.33
CA THR A 131 8.25 -22.95 8.61
C THR A 131 8.46 -21.69 9.45
N LYS A 132 9.39 -21.69 10.40
CA LYS A 132 9.71 -20.52 11.21
C LYS A 132 10.42 -19.44 10.39
N LEU A 133 11.41 -19.82 9.57
CA LEU A 133 12.08 -18.92 8.63
C LEU A 133 11.07 -18.27 7.69
N LEU A 134 10.23 -19.08 7.05
CA LEU A 134 9.18 -18.62 6.15
C LEU A 134 8.20 -17.66 6.84
N SER A 135 7.58 -18.09 7.95
CA SER A 135 6.46 -17.36 8.57
C SER A 135 6.87 -16.16 9.41
N THR A 136 8.03 -16.21 10.10
CA THR A 136 8.44 -15.18 11.06
C THR A 136 9.45 -14.21 10.48
N TYR A 137 10.32 -14.67 9.58
CA TYR A 137 11.46 -13.86 9.12
C TYR A 137 11.30 -13.37 7.69
N ILE A 138 10.65 -14.14 6.81
CA ILE A 138 10.54 -13.79 5.39
C ILE A 138 9.19 -13.16 5.05
N ARG A 139 8.08 -13.85 5.35
CA ARG A 139 6.72 -13.37 5.04
C ARG A 139 6.35 -12.03 5.65
N PRO A 140 6.73 -11.67 6.89
CA PRO A 140 6.36 -10.37 7.44
C PRO A 140 6.99 -9.20 6.69
N TRP A 141 8.11 -9.44 6.00
CA TRP A 141 8.76 -8.44 5.14
C TRP A 141 8.16 -8.42 3.74
N ALA A 142 7.19 -9.30 3.45
CA ALA A 142 6.28 -9.17 2.34
C ALA A 142 5.48 -7.90 2.51
N HIS A 143 5.63 -6.97 1.55
CA HIS A 143 4.93 -5.69 1.46
C HIS A 143 5.53 -4.54 2.27
N GLU A 144 6.67 -4.73 2.95
CA GLU A 144 7.50 -3.60 3.42
C GLU A 144 8.29 -3.04 2.23
N ASP A 145 7.55 -2.43 1.31
CA ASP A 145 8.07 -1.73 0.16
C ASP A 145 8.29 -0.27 0.57
N ARG A 146 9.47 0.25 0.27
CA ARG A 146 9.85 1.66 0.35
C ARG A 146 8.66 2.57 0.06
N ALA A 147 8.52 3.64 0.84
CA ALA A 147 7.43 4.56 0.61
C ALA A 147 7.59 5.29 -0.72
N TYR A 148 6.64 5.03 -1.61
CA TYR A 148 6.54 5.68 -2.90
C TYR A 148 5.99 7.09 -2.73
N CYS A 149 6.81 8.00 -2.22
CA CYS A 149 6.35 9.35 -1.91
C CYS A 149 6.43 10.29 -3.12
N LEU A 150 5.36 11.06 -3.30
CA LEU A 150 5.39 12.33 -4.02
C LEU A 150 5.67 13.46 -3.04
N ALA A 151 6.10 14.61 -3.55
CA ALA A 151 6.31 15.77 -2.69
C ALA A 151 5.00 16.17 -1.96
N PRO A 152 5.06 16.65 -0.70
CA PRO A 152 3.88 16.94 0.12
C PRO A 152 2.86 17.91 -0.48
N LYS A 153 3.29 18.79 -1.40
CA LYS A 153 2.43 19.78 -2.07
C LYS A 153 1.78 19.25 -3.36
N THR A 154 2.10 18.03 -3.77
CA THR A 154 1.56 17.44 -5.00
C THR A 154 0.06 17.23 -4.81
N LYS A 155 -0.74 17.70 -5.76
CA LYS A 155 -2.20 17.58 -5.70
C LYS A 155 -2.63 16.19 -6.17
N VAL A 156 -3.57 15.61 -5.46
CA VAL A 156 -4.25 14.36 -5.80
C VAL A 156 -5.74 14.62 -5.96
N LEU A 157 -6.41 13.75 -6.71
CA LEU A 157 -7.84 13.88 -7.01
C LEU A 157 -8.66 13.00 -6.05
N LYS A 158 -9.53 13.63 -5.27
CA LYS A 158 -10.52 12.95 -4.44
C LYS A 158 -11.69 12.43 -5.29
N SER A 159 -12.45 11.47 -4.75
CA SER A 159 -13.64 10.92 -5.41
C SER A 159 -14.73 11.97 -5.67
N ASP A 160 -14.74 13.06 -4.90
CA ASP A 160 -15.62 14.23 -5.08
C ASP A 160 -15.18 15.17 -6.21
N LEU A 161 -14.15 14.79 -6.98
CA LEU A 161 -13.55 15.56 -8.07
C LEU A 161 -12.82 16.84 -7.62
N THR A 162 -12.49 16.96 -6.33
CA THR A 162 -11.68 18.06 -5.81
C THR A 162 -10.19 17.70 -5.79
N TRP A 163 -9.34 18.69 -6.10
CA TRP A 163 -7.89 18.55 -6.06
C TRP A 163 -7.34 19.02 -4.72
N VAL A 164 -6.80 18.09 -3.94
CA VAL A 164 -6.31 18.31 -2.57
C VAL A 164 -4.82 17.96 -2.51
N PRO A 165 -3.96 18.72 -1.80
CA PRO A 165 -2.56 18.34 -1.65
C PRO A 165 -2.42 17.03 -0.86
N ILE A 166 -1.45 16.19 -1.22
CA ILE A 166 -1.29 14.85 -0.64
C ILE A 166 -1.07 14.89 0.88
N ASN A 167 -0.47 15.97 1.41
CA ASN A 167 -0.21 16.12 2.83
C ASN A 167 -1.45 16.43 3.69
N SER A 168 -2.57 16.81 3.09
CA SER A 168 -3.82 17.05 3.83
C SER A 168 -4.77 15.86 3.78
N LEU A 169 -4.37 14.75 3.17
CA LEU A 169 -5.17 13.52 3.18
C LEU A 169 -5.20 12.89 4.56
N MET A 170 -6.35 12.33 4.91
CA MET A 170 -6.55 11.56 6.15
C MET A 170 -6.99 10.13 5.83
N VAL A 171 -6.77 9.22 6.79
CA VAL A 171 -7.25 7.83 6.68
C VAL A 171 -8.78 7.85 6.56
N GLY A 172 -9.30 7.14 5.57
CA GLY A 172 -10.72 7.11 5.22
C GLY A 172 -11.13 8.07 4.11
N ASP A 173 -10.26 8.97 3.64
CA ASP A 173 -10.53 9.77 2.45
C ASP A 173 -10.67 8.87 1.22
N GLU A 174 -11.64 9.18 0.35
CA GLU A 174 -11.83 8.49 -0.93
C GLU A 174 -11.14 9.25 -2.07
N LEU A 175 -10.38 8.51 -2.87
CA LEU A 175 -9.56 8.98 -3.97
C LEU A 175 -9.92 8.27 -5.27
N ILE A 176 -9.59 8.91 -6.40
CA ILE A 176 -9.65 8.26 -7.71
C ILE A 176 -8.31 7.56 -7.97
N GLY A 177 -8.31 6.24 -7.83
CA GLY A 177 -7.20 5.36 -8.18
C GLY A 177 -7.28 4.84 -9.61
N VAL A 178 -6.24 4.10 -10.01
CA VAL A 178 -6.16 3.43 -11.32
C VAL A 178 -5.89 1.95 -11.10
N SER A 179 -6.72 1.10 -11.71
CA SER A 179 -6.57 -0.36 -11.66
C SER A 179 -6.76 -0.99 -13.04
N LYS A 180 -6.35 -2.25 -13.17
CA LYS A 180 -6.44 -3.00 -14.42
C LYS A 180 -7.73 -3.83 -14.43
N HIS A 181 -8.62 -3.54 -15.36
CA HIS A 181 -9.85 -4.30 -15.57
C HIS A 181 -9.54 -5.69 -16.16
N LYS A 182 -10.48 -6.65 -16.01
CA LYS A 182 -10.33 -8.05 -16.48
C LYS A 182 -10.01 -8.19 -17.98
N ASN A 183 -10.34 -7.19 -18.78
CA ASN A 183 -10.05 -7.12 -20.23
C ASN A 183 -8.65 -6.54 -20.55
N GLY A 184 -7.83 -6.29 -19.53
CA GLY A 184 -6.48 -5.75 -19.67
C GLY A 184 -6.40 -4.23 -19.87
N LYS A 185 -7.53 -3.52 -19.87
CA LYS A 185 -7.57 -2.05 -19.94
C LYS A 185 -7.44 -1.44 -18.56
N TRP A 186 -6.73 -0.32 -18.47
CA TRP A 186 -6.67 0.49 -17.25
C TRP A 186 -7.97 1.27 -17.09
N CYS A 187 -8.58 1.21 -15.90
CA CYS A 187 -9.79 1.92 -15.52
C CYS A 187 -9.56 2.70 -14.22
N GLN A 188 -10.29 3.79 -14.07
CA GLN A 188 -10.34 4.54 -12.83
C GLN A 188 -11.27 3.81 -11.84
N VAL A 189 -10.90 3.81 -10.57
CA VAL A 189 -11.65 3.15 -9.50
C VAL A 189 -11.55 3.96 -8.23
N GLY A 190 -12.64 4.04 -7.48
CA GLY A 190 -12.61 4.59 -6.11
C GLY A 190 -11.63 3.79 -5.26
N SER A 191 -10.80 4.48 -4.49
CA SER A 191 -9.78 3.91 -3.61
C SER A 191 -9.80 4.66 -2.29
N THR A 192 -9.70 3.96 -1.17
CA THR A 192 -9.74 4.57 0.16
C THR A 192 -8.32 4.68 0.73
N VAL A 193 -8.00 5.81 1.37
CA VAL A 193 -6.72 5.98 2.05
C VAL A 193 -6.68 5.11 3.31
N GLU A 194 -5.79 4.13 3.34
CA GLU A 194 -5.60 3.24 4.50
C GLU A 194 -4.60 3.79 5.53
N GLY A 195 -3.66 4.63 5.09
CA GLY A 195 -2.59 5.18 5.93
C GLY A 195 -1.87 6.37 5.28
N THR A 196 -1.32 7.25 6.09
CA THR A 196 -0.47 8.36 5.64
C THR A 196 0.86 8.35 6.39
N ASN A 197 1.96 8.55 5.67
CA ASN A 197 3.30 8.58 6.22
C ASN A 197 4.14 9.68 5.54
N THR A 198 5.08 10.27 6.28
CA THR A 198 5.97 11.33 5.77
C THR A 198 7.42 10.89 5.91
N ILE A 199 8.17 10.92 4.80
CA ILE A 199 9.55 10.45 4.72
C ILE A 199 10.43 11.51 4.08
N ILE A 200 11.68 11.58 4.52
CA ILE A 200 12.72 12.46 3.99
C ILE A 200 13.66 11.57 3.17
N ASP A 201 13.78 11.86 1.87
CA ASP A 201 14.62 11.09 0.94
C ASP A 201 15.16 11.98 -0.20
N GLU A 202 16.09 11.46 -0.98
CA GLU A 202 16.56 12.08 -2.22
C GLU A 202 15.39 12.26 -3.20
N SER A 203 15.28 13.47 -3.73
CA SER A 203 14.16 13.85 -4.59
C SER A 203 14.60 14.13 -6.01
N TYR A 204 13.85 13.59 -6.95
CA TYR A 204 14.01 13.81 -8.38
C TYR A 204 12.97 14.83 -8.83
N ARG A 205 13.40 15.82 -9.61
CA ARG A 205 12.50 16.77 -10.26
C ARG A 205 12.25 16.31 -11.68
N ILE A 206 11.02 15.86 -11.95
CA ILE A 206 10.58 15.39 -13.25
C ILE A 206 9.87 16.56 -13.95
N ILE A 207 10.38 16.96 -15.11
CA ILE A 207 9.81 18.03 -15.94
C ILE A 207 9.20 17.39 -17.17
N THR A 208 7.89 17.57 -17.34
CA THR A 208 7.11 17.06 -18.48
C THR A 208 6.53 18.22 -19.29
N ASP A 209 5.96 17.93 -20.45
CA ASP A 209 5.22 18.89 -21.28
C ASP A 209 3.95 19.44 -20.59
N LYS A 210 3.41 18.71 -19.59
CA LYS A 210 2.20 19.09 -18.85
C LYS A 210 2.46 19.73 -17.49
N GLY A 211 3.70 19.69 -17.00
CA GLY A 211 4.04 20.27 -15.70
C GLY A 211 5.28 19.64 -15.06
N THR A 212 5.60 20.11 -13.86
CA THR A 212 6.72 19.61 -13.05
C THR A 212 6.19 18.88 -11.84
N VAL A 213 6.75 17.70 -11.56
CA VAL A 213 6.45 16.92 -10.36
C VAL A 213 7.74 16.56 -9.64
N ILE A 214 7.70 16.54 -8.31
CA ILE A 214 8.83 16.16 -7.46
C ILE A 214 8.47 14.83 -6.78
N SER A 215 9.37 13.87 -6.86
CA SER A 215 9.12 12.50 -6.39
C SER A 215 10.41 11.82 -5.93
N ASN A 216 10.27 10.78 -5.11
CA ASN A 216 11.37 9.86 -4.81
C ASN A 216 11.74 9.04 -6.07
N GLY A 217 13.01 8.63 -6.17
CA GLY A 217 13.57 7.74 -7.19
C GLY A 217 12.80 6.42 -7.35
N GLU A 218 12.08 5.98 -6.33
CA GLU A 218 11.39 4.69 -6.35
C GLU A 218 9.92 4.77 -6.70
N HIS A 219 9.35 5.98 -6.84
CA HIS A 219 7.93 6.13 -7.19
C HIS A 219 7.64 5.59 -8.60
N PRO A 220 6.65 4.70 -8.79
CA PRO A 220 6.32 4.13 -10.08
C PRO A 220 5.38 5.01 -10.90
N TRP A 221 5.68 5.16 -12.19
CA TRP A 221 4.91 5.90 -13.17
C TRP A 221 4.32 4.96 -14.21
N LEU A 222 3.06 5.17 -14.56
CA LEU A 222 2.41 4.37 -15.60
C LEU A 222 2.80 4.90 -16.98
N CYS A 223 3.85 4.31 -17.56
CA CYS A 223 4.39 4.70 -18.85
C CYS A 223 3.83 3.84 -19.99
N VAL A 224 3.65 4.45 -21.17
CA VAL A 224 3.27 3.76 -22.40
C VAL A 224 4.44 3.82 -23.39
N GLY A 225 4.86 2.66 -23.88
CA GLY A 225 5.93 2.59 -24.88
C GLY A 225 5.52 3.20 -26.23
N THR A 226 6.50 3.71 -26.97
CA THR A 226 6.31 4.44 -28.25
C THR A 226 5.50 3.65 -29.28
N ALA A 227 5.63 2.32 -29.30
CA ALA A 227 4.93 1.43 -30.24
C ALA A 227 3.43 1.21 -29.91
N ASN A 228 3.00 1.41 -28.66
CA ASN A 228 1.67 1.00 -28.17
C ASN A 228 0.74 2.16 -27.79
N TYR A 229 1.19 3.41 -27.97
CA TYR A 229 0.42 4.61 -27.62
C TYR A 229 -0.96 4.68 -28.31
N TRP A 230 -1.03 4.26 -29.58
CA TRP A 230 -2.24 4.33 -30.40
C TRP A 230 -3.27 3.22 -30.14
N TYR A 231 -2.88 2.11 -29.48
CA TYR A 231 -3.76 0.94 -29.33
C TYR A 231 -4.32 0.73 -27.92
N GLY A 232 -3.94 1.57 -26.94
CA GLY A 232 -4.43 1.48 -25.57
C GLY A 232 -4.13 0.16 -24.86
N ARG A 233 -3.23 -0.67 -25.43
CA ARG A 233 -2.82 -1.97 -24.90
C ARG A 233 -1.41 -1.84 -24.34
N GLY A 234 -1.30 -1.93 -23.01
CA GLY A 234 0.00 -2.02 -22.33
C GLY A 234 0.52 -0.67 -21.84
N GLY A 235 0.33 -0.43 -20.54
CA GLY A 235 1.16 0.48 -19.76
C GLY A 235 2.03 -0.36 -18.84
N LYS A 236 3.30 0.00 -18.68
CA LYS A 236 4.23 -0.62 -17.74
C LYS A 236 4.53 0.38 -16.64
N TRP A 237 4.60 -0.09 -15.40
CA TRP A 237 5.14 0.71 -14.29
C TRP A 237 6.65 0.85 -14.45
N VAL A 238 7.13 2.09 -14.45
CA VAL A 238 8.55 2.45 -14.54
C VAL A 238 8.88 3.36 -13.36
N LEU A 239 9.98 3.09 -12.64
CA LEU A 239 10.37 3.87 -11.47
C LEU A 239 10.96 5.23 -11.87
N THR A 240 10.88 6.22 -10.99
CA THR A 240 11.47 7.56 -11.23
C THR A 240 12.95 7.52 -11.61
N LYS A 241 13.75 6.64 -10.98
CA LYS A 241 15.19 6.47 -11.29
C LYS A 241 15.45 5.87 -12.67
N ASP A 242 14.49 5.13 -13.23
CA ASP A 242 14.60 4.42 -14.50
C ASP A 242 13.88 5.16 -15.66
N LEU A 243 13.21 6.28 -15.35
CA LEU A 243 12.48 7.09 -16.32
C LEU A 243 13.44 7.72 -17.33
N LYS A 244 13.13 7.54 -18.62
CA LYS A 244 13.87 8.15 -19.71
C LYS A 244 13.05 9.28 -20.34
N PRO A 245 13.68 10.33 -20.90
CA PRO A 245 12.96 11.40 -21.60
C PRO A 245 12.09 10.94 -22.78
N THR A 246 12.31 9.72 -23.29
CA THR A 246 11.52 9.10 -24.36
C THR A 246 10.21 8.49 -23.89
N ASP A 247 10.06 8.25 -22.58
CA ASP A 247 8.91 7.58 -22.01
C ASP A 247 7.72 8.53 -21.91
N LYS A 248 6.53 8.05 -22.31
CA LYS A 248 5.29 8.82 -22.20
C LYS A 248 4.53 8.38 -20.96
N ILE A 249 4.47 9.25 -19.96
CA ILE A 249 3.70 9.04 -18.74
C ILE A 249 2.22 9.27 -19.05
N LYS A 250 1.34 8.40 -18.55
CA LYS A 250 -0.11 8.63 -18.66
C LYS A 250 -0.52 9.86 -17.84
N TYR A 251 -1.25 10.74 -18.50
CA TYR A 251 -1.78 11.96 -17.90
C TYR A 251 -3.30 11.87 -17.75
N PHE A 252 -3.81 12.20 -16.57
CA PHE A 252 -5.24 12.16 -16.26
C PHE A 252 -5.95 13.45 -16.72
N GLY A 253 -5.39 14.60 -16.40
CA GLY A 253 -6.00 15.91 -16.64
C GLY A 253 -5.32 17.02 -15.85
N GLY A 254 -5.62 18.26 -16.20
CA GLY A 254 -5.13 19.44 -15.48
C GLY A 254 -5.75 19.57 -14.09
N VAL A 255 -5.08 20.31 -13.21
CA VAL A 255 -5.68 20.73 -11.95
C VAL A 255 -6.69 21.83 -12.26
N TRP A 256 -7.96 21.59 -12.01
CA TRP A 256 -9.00 22.62 -12.05
C TRP A 256 -9.24 23.21 -10.67
N HIS A 257 -9.82 24.42 -10.67
CA HIS A 257 -10.26 25.13 -9.48
C HIS A 257 -11.78 25.20 -9.50
N GLU A 258 -12.40 25.04 -8.34
CA GLU A 258 -13.83 25.27 -8.20
C GLU A 258 -14.14 26.75 -8.38
N ASP A 259 -15.13 27.05 -9.22
CA ASP A 259 -15.63 28.41 -9.41
C ASP A 259 -16.72 28.70 -8.39
N VAL A 260 -16.37 29.47 -7.36
CA VAL A 260 -17.27 29.88 -6.27
C VAL A 260 -17.96 31.22 -6.55
N THR A 261 -17.86 31.75 -7.77
CA THR A 261 -18.55 32.98 -8.14
C THR A 261 -20.07 32.76 -8.20
N TYR A 262 -20.83 33.86 -8.11
CA TYR A 262 -22.28 33.80 -8.29
C TYR A 262 -22.64 33.18 -9.64
N ASP A 263 -21.91 33.53 -10.70
CA ASP A 263 -22.20 33.04 -12.05
C ASP A 263 -21.83 31.56 -12.22
N GLY A 264 -20.72 31.10 -11.63
CA GLY A 264 -20.39 29.68 -11.54
C GLY A 264 -21.47 28.89 -10.78
N GLY A 265 -21.93 29.41 -9.65
CA GLY A 265 -23.03 28.82 -8.87
C GLY A 265 -24.36 28.82 -9.61
N TYR A 266 -24.67 29.89 -10.35
CA TYR A 266 -25.84 29.97 -11.22
C TYR A 266 -25.81 28.89 -12.31
N LEU A 267 -24.68 28.74 -13.00
CA LEU A 267 -24.51 27.73 -14.05
C LEU A 267 -24.58 26.30 -13.49
N ALA A 268 -23.97 26.05 -12.32
CA ALA A 268 -24.04 24.77 -11.63
C ALA A 268 -25.49 24.41 -11.26
N GLY A 269 -26.28 25.37 -10.76
CA GLY A 269 -27.69 25.17 -10.47
C GLY A 269 -28.53 24.85 -11.70
N ILE A 270 -28.24 25.50 -12.83
CA ILE A 270 -28.88 25.19 -14.12
C ILE A 270 -28.50 23.78 -14.59
N LEU A 271 -27.22 23.41 -14.51
CA LEU A 271 -26.73 22.08 -14.91
C LEU A 271 -27.35 20.96 -14.05
N ASP A 272 -27.54 21.19 -12.76
CA ASP A 272 -28.15 20.19 -11.86
C ASP A 272 -29.67 20.03 -12.13
N GLY A 273 -30.35 21.11 -12.53
CA GLY A 273 -31.79 21.10 -12.81
C GLY A 273 -32.18 20.65 -14.22
N GLU A 274 -31.49 21.16 -15.24
CA GLU A 274 -31.84 21.01 -16.67
C GLU A 274 -30.68 20.46 -17.53
N GLY A 275 -29.56 20.15 -16.90
CA GLY A 275 -28.40 19.57 -17.57
C GLY A 275 -28.57 18.08 -17.85
N TRP A 276 -27.85 17.61 -18.86
CA TRP A 276 -27.67 16.20 -19.14
C TRP A 276 -26.22 15.94 -19.52
N VAL A 277 -25.75 14.74 -19.21
CA VAL A 277 -24.40 14.27 -19.53
C VAL A 277 -24.51 13.02 -20.40
N SER A 278 -23.83 13.03 -21.54
CA SER A 278 -23.57 11.84 -22.34
C SER A 278 -22.09 11.47 -22.28
N ARG A 279 -21.70 10.38 -22.97
CA ARG A 279 -20.31 9.89 -22.99
C ARG A 279 -19.27 10.92 -23.46
N ALA A 280 -19.66 11.95 -24.21
CA ALA A 280 -18.74 12.92 -24.79
C ALA A 280 -19.18 14.37 -24.63
N GLU A 281 -20.41 14.62 -24.20
CA GLU A 281 -21.01 15.96 -24.23
C GLU A 281 -21.79 16.20 -22.94
N VAL A 282 -21.67 17.43 -22.43
CA VAL A 282 -22.55 17.99 -21.40
C VAL A 282 -23.44 19.00 -22.11
N GLY A 283 -24.74 18.90 -21.89
CA GLY A 283 -25.72 19.80 -22.52
C GLY A 283 -26.69 20.36 -21.50
N ILE A 284 -27.28 21.51 -21.83
CA ILE A 284 -28.36 22.16 -21.08
C ILE A 284 -29.50 22.39 -22.06
N SER A 285 -30.74 22.15 -21.64
CA SER A 285 -31.93 22.34 -22.48
C SER A 285 -32.88 23.36 -21.85
N GLN A 286 -32.85 24.61 -22.33
CA GLN A 286 -33.67 25.70 -21.80
C GLN A 286 -34.65 26.24 -22.87
N LYS A 287 -35.87 26.57 -22.46
CA LYS A 287 -36.91 27.20 -23.30
C LYS A 287 -37.03 28.70 -23.10
N ASP A 288 -36.62 29.23 -21.95
CA ASP A 288 -36.62 30.66 -21.68
C ASP A 288 -35.43 31.36 -22.34
N GLU A 289 -35.71 32.29 -23.24
CA GLU A 289 -34.70 33.02 -24.02
C GLU A 289 -33.77 33.87 -23.14
N THR A 290 -34.27 34.42 -22.03
CA THR A 290 -33.47 35.29 -21.15
C THR A 290 -32.43 34.48 -20.36
N VAL A 291 -32.83 33.29 -19.91
CA VAL A 291 -31.96 32.35 -19.22
C VAL A 291 -30.94 31.77 -20.21
N TYR A 292 -31.39 31.42 -21.42
CA TYR A 292 -30.52 30.92 -22.48
C TYR A 292 -29.41 31.92 -22.85
N GLN A 293 -29.78 33.20 -23.05
CA GLN A 293 -28.80 34.23 -23.39
C GLN A 293 -27.78 34.40 -22.27
N ARG A 294 -28.23 34.42 -21.01
CA ARG A 294 -27.34 34.50 -19.85
C ARG A 294 -26.36 33.33 -19.77
N ILE A 295 -26.83 32.11 -20.01
CA ILE A 295 -25.95 30.91 -20.03
C ILE A 295 -24.89 31.05 -21.14
N THR A 296 -25.31 31.48 -22.33
CA THR A 296 -24.41 31.65 -23.49
C THR A 296 -23.34 32.71 -23.19
N ASP A 297 -23.75 33.87 -22.68
CA ASP A 297 -22.84 34.98 -22.33
C ASP A 297 -21.80 34.54 -21.28
N LEU A 298 -22.22 33.77 -20.26
CA LEU A 298 -21.32 33.26 -19.22
C LEU A 298 -20.30 32.26 -19.75
N ILE A 299 -20.69 31.43 -20.73
CA ILE A 299 -19.83 30.39 -21.29
C ILE A 299 -18.83 31.00 -22.29
N GLU A 300 -19.27 31.92 -23.15
CA GLU A 300 -18.40 32.66 -24.06
C GLU A 300 -17.34 33.49 -23.30
N CYS A 301 -17.66 33.98 -22.11
CA CYS A 301 -16.76 34.81 -21.30
C CYS A 301 -15.70 34.01 -20.50
N GLY A 302 -15.80 32.69 -20.35
CA GLY A 302 -14.92 32.00 -19.39
C GLY A 302 -14.68 30.50 -19.53
N LEU A 303 -15.45 29.76 -20.33
CA LEU A 303 -15.36 28.30 -20.37
C LEU A 303 -15.27 27.81 -21.81
N ASN A 304 -14.12 27.26 -22.20
CA ASN A 304 -13.94 26.47 -23.42
C ASN A 304 -14.72 25.14 -23.29
N LEU A 305 -16.05 25.21 -23.28
CA LEU A 305 -16.97 24.09 -23.39
C LEU A 305 -17.56 24.10 -24.79
N MET A 306 -17.40 22.98 -25.52
CA MET A 306 -18.07 22.77 -26.78
C MET A 306 -19.54 22.49 -26.48
N ILE A 307 -20.46 23.36 -26.91
CA ILE A 307 -21.90 23.20 -26.66
C ILE A 307 -22.66 23.22 -27.97
N THR A 308 -23.52 22.21 -28.13
CA THR A 308 -24.55 22.18 -29.17
C THR A 308 -25.87 22.54 -28.52
N ALA A 309 -26.44 23.71 -28.83
CA ALA A 309 -27.76 24.11 -28.35
C ALA A 309 -28.72 24.34 -29.52
N SER A 310 -29.97 23.88 -29.38
CA SER A 310 -31.01 24.02 -30.41
C SER A 310 -32.20 24.82 -29.85
N ILE A 311 -32.48 26.00 -30.41
CA ILE A 311 -33.65 26.82 -30.02
C ILE A 311 -34.93 26.41 -30.76
N GLN A 312 -34.87 25.61 -31.82
CA GLN A 312 -36.07 25.09 -32.48
C GLN A 312 -35.87 23.63 -32.85
N GLY A 313 -36.95 22.85 -32.68
CA GLY A 313 -36.97 21.39 -32.76
C GLY A 313 -35.94 20.78 -33.71
N CYS A 314 -35.07 19.95 -33.13
CA CYS A 314 -34.28 18.93 -33.83
C CYS A 314 -33.53 19.43 -35.09
N LYS A 315 -32.39 20.13 -34.91
CA LYS A 315 -31.32 20.12 -35.91
C LYS A 315 -29.95 19.98 -35.25
N LYS A 316 -29.30 18.84 -35.53
CA LYS A 316 -27.87 18.60 -35.25
C LYS A 316 -27.04 19.30 -36.31
N SER A 317 -26.03 20.06 -35.90
CA SER A 317 -24.93 20.50 -36.77
C SER A 317 -23.61 20.22 -36.06
N ALA A 318 -22.77 19.41 -36.69
CA ALA A 318 -21.42 19.09 -36.25
C ALA A 318 -20.42 20.16 -36.73
N ILE A 319 -19.48 20.56 -35.88
CA ILE A 319 -18.24 21.24 -36.31
C ILE A 319 -17.07 20.37 -35.88
N ASN A 320 -16.29 19.93 -36.86
CA ASN A 320 -15.09 19.12 -36.69
C ASN A 320 -13.95 19.93 -36.06
N ASN A 321 -13.21 19.29 -35.16
CA ASN A 321 -11.75 19.32 -35.11
C ASN A 321 -11.25 17.97 -34.59
#